data_AF-A0A397T1W9-F1
#
_entry.id   AF-A0A397T1W9-F1
#
_cell.length_a   1.000
_cell.length_b   1.000
_cell.length_c   1.000
_cell.angle_alpha   90.00
_cell.angle_beta   90.00
_cell.angle_gamma   90.00
#
_symmetry.space_group_name_H-M   'P 1'
#
loop_
_entity.id
_entity.type
_entity.pdbx_description
1 polymer ?
#
loop_
_entity_poly.entity_id
_entity_poly.type
_entity_poly.pdbx_seq_one_letter_code
_entity_poly.pdbx_strand_id
1 'polypeptide(L)'
;MDSHLDSQIQQALVKQISSQLHSQIQQIISRREDCSAGIKPKHFKILKKCFSINDFIQYTKTNYFNSLDGSVKKSVNLLIDISLSEEFEQENMKLSQKIEEYVKRNIIPELPSGYNSYAKYEESDMFDKLNKVFKERIKKLSILEKNLNSKSK
;
A
#
# COMPACT_ATOMS: atom_id res chain seq x y z
N MET A 1 20.68 20.63 15.54
CA MET A 1 21.37 19.79 14.55
C MET A 1 20.40 19.50 13.43
N ASP A 2 20.85 19.71 12.19
CA ASP A 2 20.05 20.14 11.04
C ASP A 2 19.03 19.13 10.51
N SER A 3 17.74 19.43 10.72
CA SER A 3 16.61 18.76 10.04
C SER A 3 16.73 18.80 8.51
N HIS A 4 17.50 19.76 7.97
CA HIS A 4 17.79 19.88 6.55
C HIS A 4 18.76 18.81 6.04
N LEU A 5 19.79 18.45 6.83
CA LEU A 5 20.76 17.43 6.46
C LEU A 5 20.12 16.03 6.49
N ASP A 6 19.29 15.77 7.49
CA ASP A 6 18.51 14.52 7.60
C ASP A 6 17.54 14.35 6.41
N SER A 7 16.92 15.44 5.96
CA SER A 7 16.02 15.42 4.79
C SER A 7 16.75 15.08 3.49
N GLN A 8 17.95 15.64 3.27
CA GLN A 8 18.76 15.35 2.08
C GLN A 8 19.23 13.89 2.05
N ILE A 9 19.67 13.36 3.20
CA ILE A 9 20.09 11.95 3.33
C ILE A 9 18.90 11.02 3.06
N GLN A 10 17.72 11.31 3.61
CA GLN A 10 16.51 10.54 3.34
C GLN A 10 16.13 10.57 1.86
N GLN A 11 16.22 11.73 1.21
CA GLN A 11 15.89 11.86 -0.21
C GLN A 11 16.88 11.10 -1.11
N ALA A 12 18.18 11.15 -0.79
CA ALA A 12 19.22 10.40 -1.49
C ALA A 12 19.00 8.88 -1.34
N LEU A 13 18.69 8.42 -0.13
CA LEU A 13 18.39 7.01 0.14
C LEU A 13 17.16 6.52 -0.63
N VAL A 14 16.07 7.28 -0.62
CA VAL A 14 14.84 6.94 -1.37
C VAL A 14 15.13 6.85 -2.87
N LYS A 15 15.95 7.75 -3.41
CA LYS A 15 16.34 7.75 -4.83
C LYS A 15 17.18 6.52 -5.18
N GLN A 16 18.12 6.14 -4.32
CA GLN A 16 18.95 4.94 -4.50
C GLN A 16 18.09 3.66 -4.50
N ILE A 17 17.21 3.52 -3.50
CA ILE A 17 16.27 2.39 -3.40
C ILE A 17 15.38 2.32 -4.64
N SER A 18 14.82 3.46 -5.07
CA SER A 18 13.96 3.53 -6.26
C SER A 18 14.69 3.08 -7.53
N SER A 19 15.97 3.43 -7.69
CA SER A 19 16.79 3.02 -8.83
C SER A 19 17.09 1.51 -8.83
N GLN A 20 17.42 0.95 -7.67
CA GLN A 20 17.63 -0.49 -7.51
C GLN A 20 16.35 -1.28 -7.80
N LEU A 21 15.22 -0.81 -7.26
CA LEU A 21 13.91 -1.41 -7.48
C LEU A 21 13.47 -1.31 -8.95
N HIS A 22 13.69 -0.16 -9.60
CA HIS A 22 13.48 -0.01 -11.04
C HIS A 22 14.27 -1.04 -11.84
N SER A 23 15.57 -1.17 -11.54
CA SER A 23 16.46 -2.12 -12.24
C SER A 23 15.99 -3.57 -12.08
N GLN A 24 15.54 -3.96 -10.89
CA GLN A 24 15.01 -5.31 -10.67
C GLN A 24 13.66 -5.55 -11.37
N ILE A 25 12.78 -4.55 -11.39
CA ILE A 25 11.54 -4.61 -12.17
C ILE A 25 11.85 -4.79 -13.66
N GLN A 26 12.78 -4.00 -14.19
CA GLN A 26 13.22 -4.13 -15.60
C GLN A 26 13.78 -5.52 -15.88
N GLN A 27 14.63 -6.07 -15.01
CA GLN A 27 15.12 -7.44 -15.18
C GLN A 27 14.00 -8.48 -15.21
N ILE A 28 12.95 -8.32 -14.40
CA ILE A 28 11.79 -9.23 -14.40
C ILE A 28 10.98 -9.08 -15.69
N ILE A 29 10.82 -7.85 -16.20
CA ILE A 29 10.15 -7.58 -17.47
C ILE A 29 10.92 -8.22 -18.62
N SER A 30 12.24 -7.96 -18.73
CA SER A 30 13.08 -8.49 -19.81
C SER A 30 13.08 -10.02 -19.82
N ARG A 31 13.21 -10.67 -18.65
CA ARG A 31 13.10 -12.14 -18.54
C ARG A 31 11.78 -12.70 -19.07
N ARG A 32 10.73 -11.89 -19.14
CA ARG A 32 9.39 -12.26 -19.59
C ARG A 32 9.13 -11.85 -21.04
N GLU A 33 9.77 -10.83 -21.57
CA GLU A 33 9.78 -10.58 -23.02
C GLU A 33 10.38 -11.78 -23.77
N ASP A 34 11.40 -12.41 -23.19
CA ASP A 34 12.02 -13.63 -23.72
C ASP A 34 11.16 -14.90 -23.53
N CYS A 35 10.12 -14.85 -22.67
CA CYS A 35 9.25 -15.98 -22.35
C CYS A 35 7.78 -15.57 -22.54
N SER A 36 7.19 -15.90 -23.69
CA SER A 36 5.86 -15.51 -24.22
C SER A 36 4.61 -15.70 -23.33
N ALA A 37 4.73 -16.10 -22.06
CA ALA A 37 3.60 -16.28 -21.15
C ALA A 37 3.38 -15.07 -20.22
N GLY A 38 2.11 -14.69 -20.05
CA GLY A 38 1.54 -13.79 -19.02
C GLY A 38 2.38 -13.48 -17.78
N ILE A 39 2.36 -12.24 -17.28
CA ILE A 39 2.97 -11.93 -15.98
C ILE A 39 2.12 -12.55 -14.87
N LYS A 40 2.63 -13.61 -14.23
CA LYS A 40 1.98 -14.26 -13.08
C LYS A 40 2.31 -13.53 -11.77
N PRO A 41 1.39 -13.41 -10.81
CA PRO A 41 1.62 -12.79 -9.50
C PRO A 41 2.87 -13.32 -8.77
N LYS A 42 3.23 -14.59 -8.97
CA LYS A 42 4.44 -15.20 -8.41
C LYS A 42 5.75 -14.50 -8.81
N HIS A 43 5.81 -13.89 -10.00
CA HIS A 43 7.00 -13.16 -10.45
C HIS A 43 7.19 -11.85 -9.69
N PHE A 44 6.10 -11.26 -9.20
CA PHE A 44 6.15 -10.08 -8.33
C PHE A 44 6.27 -10.43 -6.84
N LYS A 45 6.08 -11.70 -6.46
CA LYS A 45 6.24 -12.11 -5.05
C LYS A 45 7.68 -11.92 -4.56
N ILE A 46 8.68 -12.08 -5.43
CA ILE A 46 10.08 -11.84 -5.07
C ILE A 46 10.35 -10.36 -4.77
N LEU A 47 9.67 -9.48 -5.51
CA LEU A 47 9.74 -8.03 -5.34
C LEU A 47 9.20 -7.61 -3.96
N LYS A 48 8.17 -8.27 -3.43
CA LYS A 48 7.70 -8.04 -2.05
C LYS A 48 8.69 -8.47 -0.95
N LYS A 49 9.58 -9.43 -1.23
CA LYS A 49 10.49 -10.01 -0.21
C LYS A 49 11.78 -9.21 -0.04
N CYS A 50 12.30 -8.66 -1.13
CA CYS A 50 13.53 -7.87 -1.10
C CYS A 50 13.28 -6.38 -0.78
N PHE A 51 12.04 -5.92 -0.88
CA PHE A 51 11.68 -4.53 -0.69
C PHE A 51 10.42 -4.42 0.18
N SER A 52 10.37 -3.37 0.98
CA SER A 52 9.18 -3.07 1.76
C SER A 52 8.06 -2.49 0.88
N ILE A 53 6.83 -2.59 1.35
CA ILE A 53 5.69 -1.95 0.71
C ILE A 53 5.86 -0.42 0.59
N ASN A 54 6.54 0.19 1.57
CA ASN A 54 6.88 1.61 1.53
C ASN A 54 7.79 1.93 0.34
N ASP A 55 8.78 1.07 0.03
CA ASP A 55 9.67 1.26 -1.11
C ASP A 55 8.90 1.28 -2.43
N PHE A 56 7.93 0.37 -2.59
CA PHE A 56 7.05 0.38 -3.77
C PHE A 56 6.21 1.65 -3.85
N ILE A 57 5.60 2.08 -2.75
CA ILE A 57 4.78 3.29 -2.72
C ILE A 57 5.61 4.52 -3.07
N GLN A 58 6.82 4.66 -2.52
CA GLN A 58 7.72 5.75 -2.89
C GLN A 58 8.12 5.66 -4.37
N TYR A 59 8.45 4.46 -4.86
CA TYR A 59 8.77 4.25 -6.26
C TYR A 59 7.63 4.73 -7.20
N THR A 60 6.36 4.48 -6.85
CA THR A 60 5.21 4.94 -7.65
C THR A 60 5.11 6.46 -7.81
N LYS A 61 5.80 7.24 -6.97
CA LYS A 61 5.83 8.71 -7.03
C LYS A 61 6.95 9.24 -7.91
N THR A 62 7.83 8.38 -8.43
CA THR A 62 9.02 8.77 -9.18
C THR A 62 8.76 8.90 -10.69
N ASN A 63 9.61 9.69 -11.36
CA ASN A 63 9.60 9.77 -12.82
C ASN A 63 9.94 8.42 -13.49
N TYR A 64 10.73 7.56 -12.82
CA TYR A 64 11.04 6.21 -13.29
C TYR A 64 9.81 5.32 -13.36
N PHE A 65 8.89 5.44 -12.40
CA PHE A 65 7.61 4.76 -12.49
C PHE A 65 6.74 5.36 -13.58
N ASN A 66 6.72 6.69 -13.70
CA ASN A 66 5.94 7.39 -14.73
C ASN A 66 6.40 7.06 -16.16
N SER A 67 7.66 6.67 -16.36
CA SER A 67 8.17 6.23 -17.66
C SER A 67 7.87 4.78 -18.01
N LEU A 68 7.34 3.97 -17.07
CA LEU A 68 6.98 2.58 -17.35
C LEU A 68 5.74 2.46 -18.23
N ASP A 69 5.66 1.33 -18.94
CA ASP A 69 4.47 0.93 -19.67
C ASP A 69 3.26 0.72 -18.76
N GLY A 70 2.07 0.95 -19.31
CA GLY A 70 0.81 0.85 -18.57
C GLY A 70 0.57 -0.52 -17.94
N SER A 71 0.97 -1.61 -18.60
CA SER A 71 0.86 -2.99 -18.08
C SER A 71 1.73 -3.23 -16.86
N VAL A 72 2.95 -2.70 -16.87
CA VAL A 72 3.90 -2.78 -15.76
C VAL A 72 3.38 -1.94 -14.59
N LYS A 73 2.96 -0.69 -14.85
CA LYS A 73 2.35 0.18 -13.82
C LYS A 73 1.18 -0.50 -13.13
N LYS A 74 0.27 -1.10 -13.90
CA LYS A 74 -0.87 -1.87 -13.37
C LYS A 74 -0.40 -3.01 -12.48
N SER A 75 0.63 -3.74 -12.88
CA SER A 75 1.14 -4.89 -12.13
C SER A 75 1.80 -4.48 -10.81
N VAL A 76 2.57 -3.38 -10.81
CA VAL A 76 3.19 -2.83 -9.59
C VAL A 76 2.11 -2.30 -8.64
N ASN A 77 1.11 -1.56 -9.15
CA ASN A 77 0.00 -1.09 -8.31
C ASN A 77 -0.79 -2.26 -7.73
N LEU A 78 -1.11 -3.27 -8.54
CA LEU A 78 -1.76 -4.49 -8.06
C LEU A 78 -0.96 -5.17 -6.95
N LEU A 79 0.37 -5.20 -7.06
CA LEU A 79 1.22 -5.77 -6.02
C LEU A 79 1.06 -5.04 -4.69
N ILE A 80 1.03 -3.71 -4.74
CA ILE A 80 0.84 -2.85 -3.58
C ILE A 80 -0.55 -3.09 -2.98
N ASP A 81 -1.59 -3.08 -3.83
CA ASP A 81 -2.97 -3.22 -3.40
C ASP A 81 -3.23 -4.59 -2.76
N ILE A 82 -2.64 -5.66 -3.31
CA ILE A 82 -2.68 -7.01 -2.70
C ILE A 82 -1.96 -6.99 -1.35
N SER A 83 -0.73 -6.48 -1.29
CA SER A 83 0.04 -6.43 -0.03
C SER A 83 -0.70 -5.70 1.08
N LEU A 84 -1.25 -4.53 0.79
CA LEU A 84 -2.02 -3.74 1.76
C LEU A 84 -3.35 -4.40 2.11
N SER A 85 -3.98 -5.11 1.17
CA SER A 85 -5.20 -5.89 1.44
C SER A 85 -4.93 -7.08 2.36
N GLU A 86 -3.81 -7.79 2.18
CA GLU A 86 -3.40 -8.95 2.99
C GLU A 86 -3.21 -8.58 4.47
N GLU A 87 -2.90 -7.33 4.80
CA GLU A 87 -2.81 -6.85 6.19
C GLU A 87 -4.15 -7.00 6.93
N PHE A 88 -5.27 -6.81 6.22
CA PHE A 88 -6.61 -6.98 6.77
C PHE A 88 -7.02 -8.44 6.91
N GLU A 89 -6.25 -9.40 6.41
CA GLU A 89 -6.52 -10.83 6.60
C GLU A 89 -5.89 -11.35 7.91
N GLN A 90 -4.89 -10.64 8.45
CA GLN A 90 -4.17 -11.03 9.66
C GLN A 90 -5.04 -10.86 10.93
N GLU A 91 -4.84 -11.75 11.90
CA GLU A 91 -5.51 -11.65 13.22
C GLU A 91 -4.99 -10.44 14.01
N ASN A 92 -3.66 -10.28 14.09
CA ASN A 92 -3.00 -9.14 14.71
C ASN A 92 -2.70 -8.05 13.68
N MET A 93 -3.76 -7.59 13.00
CA MET A 93 -3.66 -6.60 11.93
C MET A 93 -2.85 -5.37 12.37
N LYS A 94 -1.85 -5.02 11.57
CA LYS A 94 -1.08 -3.78 11.69
C LYS A 94 -1.00 -3.11 10.33
N LEU A 95 -1.35 -1.83 10.29
CA LEU A 95 -1.21 -1.02 9.09
C LEU A 95 0.26 -0.66 8.89
N SER A 96 0.79 -0.96 7.71
CA SER A 96 2.13 -0.54 7.31
C SER A 96 2.19 0.90 6.79
N GLN A 97 1.04 1.46 6.39
CA GLN A 97 0.92 2.81 5.82
C GLN A 97 -0.05 3.67 6.63
N LYS A 98 -0.14 4.95 6.28
CA LYS A 98 -1.20 5.82 6.81
C LYS A 98 -2.53 5.51 6.12
N ILE A 99 -3.64 5.77 6.83
CA ILE A 99 -5.02 5.49 6.38
C ILE A 99 -5.30 6.07 4.99
N GLU A 100 -4.75 7.25 4.67
CA GLU A 100 -5.00 7.92 3.39
C GLU A 100 -4.52 7.10 2.20
N GLU A 101 -3.46 6.29 2.34
CA GLU A 101 -2.98 5.44 1.26
C GLU A 101 -3.96 4.29 0.96
N TYR A 102 -4.60 3.73 2.00
CA TYR A 102 -5.60 2.67 1.83
C TYR A 102 -6.90 3.21 1.20
N VAL A 103 -7.31 4.43 1.56
CA VAL A 103 -8.46 5.11 0.94
C VAL A 103 -8.16 5.43 -0.52
N LYS A 104 -6.99 6.03 -0.81
CA LYS A 104 -6.56 6.37 -2.17
C LYS A 104 -6.55 5.16 -3.11
N ARG A 105 -6.22 3.98 -2.58
CA ARG A 105 -6.19 2.71 -3.32
C ARG A 105 -7.52 1.95 -3.32
N ASN A 106 -8.57 2.54 -2.75
CA ASN A 106 -9.89 1.92 -2.63
C ASN A 106 -9.86 0.56 -1.91
N ILE A 107 -8.93 0.39 -0.96
CA ILE A 107 -8.83 -0.80 -0.10
C ILE A 107 -9.87 -0.69 1.03
N ILE A 108 -10.11 0.53 1.50
CA ILE A 108 -11.17 0.89 2.43
C ILE A 108 -11.92 2.09 1.85
N PRO A 109 -13.21 2.26 2.17
CA PRO A 109 -13.96 3.42 1.72
C PRO A 109 -13.49 4.68 2.45
N GLU A 110 -13.63 5.83 1.80
CA GLU A 110 -13.46 7.12 2.45
C GLU A 110 -14.51 7.31 3.56
N LEU A 111 -14.13 8.00 4.63
CA LEU A 111 -15.06 8.36 5.70
C LEU A 111 -16.13 9.34 5.17
N PRO A 112 -17.43 9.06 5.37
CA PRO A 112 -18.45 10.02 5.01
C PRO A 112 -18.33 11.32 5.82
N SER A 113 -18.83 12.42 5.26
CA SER A 113 -18.87 13.71 5.97
C SER A 113 -19.62 13.57 7.31
N GLY A 114 -19.08 14.18 8.35
CA GLY A 114 -19.60 14.09 9.72
C GLY A 114 -19.02 12.95 10.56
N TYR A 115 -18.24 12.03 9.97
CA TYR A 115 -17.54 10.98 10.70
C TYR A 115 -16.06 11.32 10.85
N ASN A 116 -15.53 11.10 12.05
CA ASN A 116 -14.12 11.38 12.36
C ASN A 116 -13.29 10.13 12.71
N SER A 117 -13.90 8.94 12.64
CA SER A 117 -13.20 7.67 12.83
C SER A 117 -14.00 6.52 12.22
N TYR A 118 -13.33 5.41 11.90
CA TYR A 118 -14.00 4.22 11.37
C TYR A 118 -14.84 3.53 12.45
N ALA A 119 -14.46 3.62 13.72
CA ALA A 119 -15.27 3.14 14.84
C ALA A 119 -16.66 3.78 14.89
N LYS A 120 -16.77 5.10 14.69
CA LYS A 120 -18.09 5.76 14.61
C LYS A 120 -18.83 5.45 13.31
N TYR A 121 -18.09 5.30 12.22
CA TYR A 121 -18.69 4.98 10.93
C TYR A 121 -19.34 3.58 10.94
N GLU A 122 -18.71 2.59 11.59
CA GLU A 122 -19.24 1.23 11.75
C GLU A 122 -20.63 1.20 12.40
N GLU A 123 -20.93 2.14 13.29
CA GLU A 123 -22.20 2.22 14.04
C GLU A 123 -23.35 2.87 13.23
N SER A 124 -23.11 3.26 11.98
CA SER A 124 -24.06 4.02 11.17
C SER A 124 -24.87 3.19 10.18
N ASP A 125 -26.06 3.66 9.81
CA ASP A 125 -26.86 3.07 8.72
C ASP A 125 -26.14 3.09 7.36
N MET A 126 -25.17 3.99 7.19
CA MET A 126 -24.35 4.07 5.97
C MET A 126 -23.37 2.88 5.88
N PHE A 127 -22.90 2.36 7.02
CA PHE A 127 -22.08 1.15 7.05
C PHE A 127 -22.84 -0.05 6.51
N ASP A 128 -24.14 -0.15 6.82
CA ASP A 128 -24.96 -1.28 6.39
C ASP A 128 -25.14 -1.39 4.88
N LYS A 129 -24.92 -0.30 4.14
CA LYS A 129 -24.97 -0.25 2.68
C LYS A 129 -23.68 -0.71 2.00
N LEU A 130 -22.60 -0.91 2.76
CA LEU A 130 -21.31 -1.32 2.20
C LEU A 130 -21.31 -2.80 1.76
N ASN A 131 -20.41 -3.11 0.82
CA ASN A 131 -20.13 -4.49 0.46
C ASN A 131 -19.47 -5.24 1.63
N LYS A 132 -19.57 -6.57 1.61
CA LYS A 132 -19.06 -7.44 2.68
C LYS A 132 -17.57 -7.21 3.00
N VAL A 133 -16.74 -7.05 1.98
CA VAL A 133 -15.29 -6.84 2.14
C VAL A 133 -15.00 -5.55 2.89
N PHE A 134 -15.64 -4.44 2.51
CA PHE A 134 -15.48 -3.17 3.22
C PHE A 134 -16.02 -3.23 4.65
N LYS A 135 -17.15 -3.91 4.87
CA LYS A 135 -17.67 -4.12 6.24
C LYS A 135 -16.65 -4.83 7.13
N GLU A 136 -16.06 -5.92 6.64
CA GLU A 136 -15.05 -6.69 7.37
C GLU A 136 -13.79 -5.86 7.67
N ARG A 137 -13.32 -5.08 6.70
CA ARG A 137 -12.13 -4.22 6.86
C ARG A 137 -12.36 -3.09 7.86
N ILE A 138 -13.53 -2.43 7.80
CA ILE A 138 -13.90 -1.38 8.76
C ILE A 138 -14.00 -1.95 10.16
N LYS A 139 -14.64 -3.11 10.36
CA LYS A 139 -14.71 -3.76 11.68
C LYS A 139 -13.32 -3.96 12.29
N LYS A 140 -12.35 -4.42 11.50
CA LYS A 140 -10.97 -4.55 11.97
C LYS A 140 -10.32 -3.21 12.30
N LEU A 141 -10.55 -2.16 11.49
CA LEU A 141 -10.07 -0.81 11.79
C LEU A 141 -10.67 -0.25 13.08
N SER A 142 -11.97 -0.43 13.31
CA SER A 142 -12.64 0.00 14.54
C SER A 142 -12.04 -0.67 15.78
N ILE A 143 -11.75 -1.96 15.71
CA ILE A 143 -11.06 -2.70 16.79
C ILE A 143 -9.66 -2.12 17.02
N LEU A 144 -8.92 -1.86 15.93
CA LEU A 144 -7.58 -1.26 16.00
C LEU A 144 -7.62 0.14 16.64
N GLU A 145 -8.54 1.02 16.24
CA GLU A 145 -8.74 2.35 16.82
C GLU A 145 -9.07 2.29 18.32
N LYS A 146 -9.99 1.40 18.71
CA LYS A 146 -10.38 1.19 20.12
C LYS A 146 -9.18 0.73 20.97
N ASN A 147 -8.35 -0.16 20.43
CA ASN A 147 -7.14 -0.67 21.11
C ASN A 147 -6.02 0.38 21.23
N LEU A 148 -5.94 1.34 20.31
CA LEU A 148 -4.99 2.44 20.41
C LEU A 148 -5.44 3.45 21.47
N ASN A 149 -6.73 3.80 21.49
CA ASN A 149 -7.29 4.73 22.47
C ASN A 149 -7.25 4.20 23.91
N SER A 150 -7.32 2.89 24.12
CA SER A 150 -7.21 2.28 25.44
C SER A 150 -5.77 2.23 25.98
N LYS A 151 -4.75 2.25 25.11
CA LYS A 151 -3.33 2.28 25.49
C LYS A 151 -2.80 3.70 25.76
N SER A 152 -3.57 4.73 25.47
CA SER A 152 -3.22 6.14 25.71
C SER A 152 -3.81 6.70 27.02
N LYS A 153 -4.42 5.85 27.85
CA LYS A 153 -4.87 6.15 29.23
C LYS A 153 -3.97 5.44 30.22
#